data_AF-A0A9E3AG34-F1
#
_entry.id   AF-A0A9E3AG34-F1
#
_cell.length_a   1.000
_cell.length_b   1.000
_cell.length_c   1.000
_cell.angle_alpha   90.00
_cell.angle_beta   90.00
_cell.angle_gamma   90.00
#
_symmetry.space_group_name_H-M   'P 1'
#
loop_
_entity.id
_entity.type
_entity.pdbx_description
1 polymer ?
#
loop_
_entity_poly.entity_id
_entity_poly.type
_entity_poly.pdbx_seq_one_letter_code
_entity_poly.pdbx_strand_id
1 'polypeptide(L)'
;MAVKILDIQVDTDQGVGALAPGFGALVRASYTPMLAPPVPEKIWFYPIDHSCHTATFKALDSNFSVKIPLHPFFGCCIGVAPAGGEARSSMVPAEFGGNMDSPEASKGNTVYFPVNVPGALLLIGDGHAARGDGEIAGTAIEVPLRARLQVNVMKGEKINWPRFESDDAIMTVGAYRPLDDGLRIAFTELIGWMHKDYALSEYDSYELLSKVA
;
A
#
# COMPACT_ATOMS: atom_id res chain seq x y z
N MET A 1 -14.03 8.13 -6.67
CA MET A 1 -13.15 8.18 -7.86
C MET A 1 -12.54 6.81 -8.06
N ALA A 2 -12.48 6.32 -9.30
CA ALA A 2 -11.91 5.03 -9.64
C ALA A 2 -10.59 5.25 -10.41
N VAL A 3 -9.52 4.61 -9.95
CA VAL A 3 -8.20 4.67 -10.57
C VAL A 3 -7.82 3.25 -10.97
N LYS A 4 -7.89 2.95 -12.27
CA LYS A 4 -7.48 1.65 -12.81
C LYS A 4 -6.01 1.70 -13.23
N ILE A 5 -5.23 0.74 -12.75
CA ILE A 5 -3.81 0.61 -13.06
C ILE A 5 -3.66 -0.24 -14.32
N LEU A 6 -3.32 0.36 -15.45
CA LEU A 6 -3.23 -0.33 -16.74
C LEU A 6 -1.87 -0.96 -17.00
N ASP A 7 -0.80 -0.28 -16.58
CA ASP A 7 0.57 -0.77 -16.76
C ASP A 7 1.50 -0.13 -15.72
N ILE A 8 2.47 -0.91 -15.24
CA ILE A 8 3.54 -0.45 -14.35
C ILE A 8 4.85 -1.04 -14.89
N GLN A 9 5.86 -0.20 -15.08
CA GLN A 9 7.19 -0.57 -15.52
C GLN A 9 8.22 0.03 -14.58
N VAL A 10 9.23 -0.75 -14.22
CA VAL A 10 10.39 -0.26 -13.47
C VAL A 10 11.35 0.38 -14.46
N ASP A 11 11.69 1.65 -14.28
CA ASP A 11 12.53 2.40 -15.25
C ASP A 11 14.03 2.35 -14.91
N THR A 12 14.41 1.56 -13.91
CA THR A 12 15.78 1.47 -13.39
C THR A 12 16.27 0.02 -13.35
N ASP A 13 17.58 -0.16 -13.48
CA ASP A 13 18.27 -1.44 -13.31
C ASP A 13 18.74 -1.65 -11.86
N GLN A 14 18.43 -0.70 -10.97
CA GLN A 14 18.83 -0.75 -9.57
C GLN A 14 17.74 -0.18 -8.66
N GLY A 15 17.33 -0.98 -7.67
CA GLY A 15 16.51 -0.54 -6.54
C GLY A 15 17.33 -0.31 -5.27
N VAL A 16 16.74 0.41 -4.32
CA VAL A 16 17.40 0.78 -3.06
C VAL A 16 16.52 0.34 -1.89
N GLY A 17 17.12 -0.29 -0.89
CA GLY A 17 16.49 -0.49 0.41
C GLY A 17 17.38 0.09 1.50
N ALA A 18 16.78 0.75 2.49
CA ALA A 18 17.52 1.43 3.54
C ALA A 18 16.97 1.07 4.92
N LEU A 19 17.88 0.78 5.84
CA LEU A 19 17.59 0.71 7.26
C LEU A 19 17.95 2.07 7.86
N ALA A 20 16.94 2.83 8.26
CA ALA A 20 17.12 4.15 8.85
C ALA A 20 16.98 4.09 10.39
N PRO A 21 17.87 4.76 11.14
CA PRO A 21 17.73 4.89 12.59
C PRO A 21 16.41 5.58 12.94
N GLY A 22 15.54 4.94 13.72
CA GLY A 22 14.27 5.53 14.12
C GLY A 22 13.04 5.06 13.32
N PHE A 23 13.22 4.21 12.30
CA PHE A 23 12.17 3.85 11.35
C PHE A 23 12.18 2.34 11.02
N GLY A 24 11.02 1.69 11.18
CA GLY A 24 10.85 0.24 11.02
C GLY A 24 10.01 -0.38 12.14
N ALA A 25 9.55 -1.61 11.94
CA ALA A 25 8.65 -2.29 12.88
C ALA A 25 9.36 -2.77 14.16
N LEU A 26 10.63 -3.18 14.03
CA LEU A 26 11.41 -3.79 15.11
C LEU A 26 12.47 -2.85 15.70
N VAL A 27 12.31 -1.54 15.49
CA VAL A 27 13.27 -0.53 15.95
C VAL A 27 12.57 0.49 16.83
N ARG A 28 13.35 1.17 17.66
CA ARG A 28 12.87 2.36 18.36
C ARG A 28 12.39 3.36 17.30
N ALA A 29 11.16 3.83 17.44
CA ALA A 29 10.61 4.91 16.63
C ALA A 29 10.14 6.05 17.52
N SER A 30 9.95 7.25 16.97
CA SER A 30 9.38 8.39 17.72
C SER A 30 8.00 8.08 18.30
N TYR A 31 7.24 7.19 17.64
CA TYR A 31 5.92 6.74 18.08
C TYR A 31 5.97 5.57 19.09
N THR A 32 7.09 4.85 19.18
CA THR A 32 7.30 3.73 20.11
C THR A 32 8.60 3.97 20.87
N PRO A 33 8.56 4.84 21.91
CA PRO A 33 9.76 5.29 22.58
C PRO A 33 10.36 4.16 23.42
N MET A 34 11.58 3.76 23.08
CA MET A 34 12.37 2.76 23.80
C MET A 34 13.70 3.38 24.24
N LEU A 35 14.29 2.86 25.32
CA LEU A 35 15.62 3.29 25.80
C LEU A 35 16.78 2.58 25.09
N ALA A 36 16.48 1.57 24.26
CA ALA A 36 17.49 0.84 23.50
C ALA A 36 18.21 1.74 22.46
N PRO A 37 19.49 1.47 22.17
CA PRO A 37 20.23 2.20 21.14
C PRO A 37 19.60 2.00 19.75
N PRO A 38 19.69 3.00 18.85
CA PRO A 38 19.16 2.89 17.50
C PRO A 38 19.93 1.85 16.67
N VAL A 39 19.25 1.27 15.68
CA VAL A 39 19.90 0.40 14.70
C VAL A 39 20.90 1.18 13.83
N PRO A 40 21.97 0.54 13.34
CA PRO A 40 22.91 1.19 12.44
C PRO A 40 22.24 1.51 11.10
N GLU A 41 22.63 2.63 10.49
CA GLU A 41 22.21 2.96 9.13
C GLU A 41 22.92 2.04 8.13
N LYS A 42 22.13 1.36 7.28
CA LYS A 42 22.65 0.48 6.23
C LYS A 42 21.82 0.62 4.97
N ILE A 43 22.48 0.63 3.82
CA ILE A 43 21.85 0.73 2.50
C ILE A 43 22.18 -0.52 1.71
N TRP A 44 21.16 -1.12 1.10
CA TRP A 44 21.26 -2.22 0.17
C TRP A 44 20.91 -1.75 -1.23
N PHE A 45 21.78 -2.08 -2.18
CA PHE A 45 21.49 -1.89 -3.60
C PHE A 45 21.05 -3.23 -4.18
N TYR A 46 19.92 -3.22 -4.88
CA TYR A 46 19.31 -4.38 -5.49
C TYR A 46 19.42 -4.27 -7.00
N PRO A 47 20.35 -5.00 -7.66
CA PRO A 47 20.36 -5.08 -9.12
C PRO A 47 19.07 -5.74 -9.61
N ILE A 48 18.39 -5.09 -10.54
CA ILE A 48 17.13 -5.52 -11.13
C ILE A 48 17.43 -6.09 -12.51
N ASP A 49 17.07 -7.35 -12.71
CA ASP A 49 17.11 -7.99 -14.02
C ASP A 49 15.69 -8.01 -14.61
N HIS A 50 15.44 -7.12 -15.57
CA HIS A 50 14.17 -7.01 -16.30
C HIS A 50 13.86 -8.26 -17.15
N SER A 51 14.89 -9.01 -17.57
CA SER A 51 14.68 -10.21 -18.37
C SER A 51 14.15 -11.36 -17.52
N CYS A 52 14.71 -11.52 -16.32
CA CYS A 52 14.28 -12.54 -15.36
C CYS A 52 13.13 -12.09 -14.46
N HIS A 53 12.74 -10.82 -14.50
CA HIS A 53 11.82 -10.19 -13.54
C HIS A 53 12.23 -10.47 -12.09
N THR A 54 13.51 -10.30 -11.77
CA THR A 54 14.04 -10.54 -10.42
C THR A 54 14.94 -9.41 -9.93
N ALA A 55 14.80 -9.04 -8.65
CA ALA A 55 15.76 -8.24 -7.92
C ALA A 55 16.71 -9.16 -7.14
N THR A 56 18.02 -8.88 -7.17
CA THR A 56 19.00 -9.68 -6.41
C THR A 56 19.31 -9.01 -5.07
N PHE A 57 18.92 -9.66 -3.97
CA PHE A 57 19.42 -9.33 -2.63
C PHE A 57 20.83 -9.86 -2.47
N LYS A 58 21.76 -9.00 -2.04
CA LYS A 58 23.12 -9.37 -1.65
C LYS A 58 23.35 -8.92 -0.22
N ALA A 59 23.65 -9.87 0.66
CA ALA A 59 24.00 -9.54 2.03
C ALA A 59 25.30 -8.72 2.08
N LEU A 60 25.36 -7.76 2.99
CA LEU A 60 26.56 -6.92 3.19
C LEU A 60 27.59 -7.64 4.05
N ASP A 61 27.13 -8.37 5.06
CA ASP A 61 27.97 -9.01 6.07
C ASP A 61 28.24 -10.50 5.80
N SER A 62 27.60 -11.10 4.79
CA SER A 62 27.73 -12.52 4.45
C SER A 62 27.71 -12.77 2.94
N ASN A 63 28.20 -13.94 2.51
CA ASN A 63 28.22 -14.36 1.10
C ASN A 63 26.85 -14.85 0.58
N PHE A 64 25.75 -14.42 1.21
CA PHE A 64 24.41 -14.86 0.88
C PHE A 64 23.79 -13.96 -0.20
N SER A 65 23.24 -14.57 -1.25
CA SER A 65 22.48 -13.88 -2.28
C SER A 65 21.19 -14.60 -2.60
N VAL A 66 20.09 -13.87 -2.71
CA VAL A 66 18.76 -14.40 -3.07
C VAL A 66 18.17 -13.58 -4.18
N LYS A 67 17.52 -14.26 -5.13
CA LYS A 67 16.70 -13.61 -6.16
C LYS A 67 15.27 -13.49 -5.66
N ILE A 68 14.75 -12.28 -5.65
CA ILE A 68 13.39 -11.93 -5.26
C ILE A 68 12.60 -11.67 -6.54
N PRO A 69 11.45 -12.32 -6.77
CA PRO A 69 10.61 -12.01 -7.93
C PRO A 69 10.09 -10.58 -7.83
N LEU A 70 10.09 -9.86 -8.96
CA LEU A 70 9.55 -8.51 -9.03
C LEU A 70 8.03 -8.58 -9.01
N HIS A 71 7.44 -7.83 -8.09
CA HIS A 71 6.02 -7.54 -8.07
C HIS A 71 5.91 -6.02 -7.98
N PRO A 72 5.91 -5.30 -9.12
CA PRO A 72 5.90 -3.85 -9.09
C PRO A 72 4.51 -3.35 -8.71
N PHE A 73 4.43 -2.54 -7.67
CA PHE A 73 3.21 -1.90 -7.20
C PHE A 73 3.53 -0.51 -6.64
N PHE A 74 2.50 0.29 -6.43
CA PHE A 74 2.63 1.59 -5.78
C PHE A 74 2.50 1.44 -4.26
N GLY A 75 3.56 1.77 -3.53
CA GLY A 75 3.55 1.68 -2.07
C GLY A 75 2.90 2.89 -1.43
N CYS A 76 3.61 4.00 -1.46
CA CYS A 76 3.18 5.26 -0.86
C CYS A 76 2.50 6.19 -1.88
N CYS A 77 1.36 6.74 -1.48
CA CYS A 77 0.69 7.86 -2.13
C CYS A 77 -0.14 7.54 -3.37
N ILE A 78 -1.06 6.57 -3.37
CA ILE A 78 -2.29 6.79 -4.16
C ILE A 78 -3.34 7.32 -3.19
N GLY A 79 -3.66 8.61 -3.33
CA GLY A 79 -4.58 9.25 -2.40
C GLY A 79 -5.20 10.52 -2.96
N VAL A 80 -6.31 10.92 -2.36
CA VAL A 80 -6.98 12.19 -2.63
C VAL A 80 -6.63 13.21 -1.56
N ALA A 81 -6.92 14.48 -1.80
CA ALA A 81 -6.78 15.47 -0.74
C ALA A 81 -7.77 15.18 0.42
N PRO A 82 -7.31 15.34 1.69
CA PRO A 82 -8.15 15.17 2.87
C PRO A 82 -9.37 16.13 2.90
N ALA A 83 -10.41 15.73 3.62
CA ALA A 83 -11.54 16.61 3.90
C ALA A 83 -11.13 17.78 4.83
N GLY A 84 -11.88 18.87 4.82
CA GLY A 84 -11.66 19.99 5.74
C GLY A 84 -10.47 20.89 5.43
N GLY A 85 -9.80 20.71 4.28
CA GLY A 85 -8.66 21.54 3.89
C GLY A 85 -7.38 21.23 4.68
N GLU A 86 -7.31 20.06 5.32
CA GLU A 86 -6.12 19.63 6.04
C GLU A 86 -5.01 19.18 5.08
N ALA A 87 -3.76 19.52 5.41
CA ALA A 87 -2.58 18.97 4.76
C ALA A 87 -1.97 17.90 5.67
N ARG A 88 -1.85 16.67 5.16
CA ARG A 88 -1.23 15.55 5.87
C ARG A 88 0.07 15.15 5.17
N SER A 89 1.01 14.62 5.96
CA SER A 89 2.26 14.09 5.41
C SER A 89 1.96 12.92 4.48
N SER A 90 2.74 12.79 3.40
CA SER A 90 2.65 11.67 2.47
C SER A 90 2.84 10.31 3.15
N MET A 91 3.59 10.26 4.26
CA MET A 91 3.87 9.04 5.02
C MET A 91 2.68 8.48 5.82
N VAL A 92 1.58 9.23 5.95
CA VAL A 92 0.45 8.83 6.79
C VAL A 92 -0.67 8.28 5.92
N PRO A 93 -1.07 7.01 6.10
CA PRO A 93 -2.31 6.52 5.52
C PRO A 93 -3.53 6.92 6.37
N ALA A 94 -4.66 7.18 5.72
CA ALA A 94 -5.95 7.41 6.36
C ALA A 94 -7.10 7.19 5.36
N GLU A 95 -8.29 7.77 5.62
CA GLU A 95 -9.48 7.63 4.77
C GLU A 95 -9.23 8.12 3.33
N PHE A 96 -8.28 9.05 3.17
CA PHE A 96 -7.91 9.61 1.88
C PHE A 96 -6.96 8.72 1.06
N GLY A 97 -6.56 7.55 1.58
CA GLY A 97 -5.52 6.71 1.01
C GLY A 97 -4.18 7.03 1.66
N GLY A 98 -3.27 7.65 0.91
CA GLY A 98 -1.94 8.03 1.41
C GLY A 98 -0.97 6.86 1.37
N ASN A 99 -0.18 6.69 2.43
CA ASN A 99 0.83 5.63 2.51
C ASN A 99 0.27 4.26 2.92
N MET A 100 -0.58 3.66 2.07
CA MET A 100 -1.21 2.38 2.38
C MET A 100 -0.23 1.21 2.26
N ASP A 101 0.77 1.35 1.39
CA ASP A 101 1.73 0.31 1.05
C ASP A 101 1.06 -1.03 0.76
N SER A 102 0.02 -1.02 -0.07
CA SER A 102 -0.76 -2.21 -0.41
C SER A 102 -0.18 -2.86 -1.68
N PRO A 103 0.37 -4.09 -1.64
CA PRO A 103 0.82 -4.82 -2.83
C PRO A 103 -0.23 -4.94 -3.92
N GLU A 104 -1.51 -4.82 -3.54
CA GLU A 104 -2.70 -4.82 -4.37
C GLU A 104 -2.79 -3.60 -5.30
N ALA A 105 -1.99 -2.55 -5.08
CA ALA A 105 -1.84 -1.43 -6.00
C ALA A 105 -0.95 -1.78 -7.22
N SER A 106 -1.21 -2.95 -7.81
CA SER A 106 -0.47 -3.52 -8.93
C SER A 106 -1.29 -3.46 -10.23
N LYS A 107 -0.67 -3.85 -11.34
CA LYS A 107 -1.28 -3.85 -12.67
C LYS A 107 -2.55 -4.69 -12.72
N GLY A 108 -3.62 -4.14 -13.29
CA GLY A 108 -4.91 -4.80 -13.47
C GLY A 108 -5.95 -4.35 -12.44
N ASN A 109 -5.51 -3.92 -11.27
CA ASN A 109 -6.40 -3.59 -10.17
C ASN A 109 -6.99 -2.18 -10.30
N THR A 110 -8.21 -2.02 -9.79
CA THR A 110 -8.92 -0.75 -9.72
C THR A 110 -8.99 -0.32 -8.26
N VAL A 111 -8.56 0.91 -7.99
CA VAL A 111 -8.58 1.50 -6.66
C VAL A 111 -9.66 2.57 -6.60
N TYR A 112 -10.50 2.50 -5.58
CA TYR A 112 -11.59 3.44 -5.33
C TYR A 112 -11.24 4.36 -4.18
N PHE A 113 -11.29 5.67 -4.43
CA PHE A 113 -11.03 6.71 -3.43
C PHE A 113 -12.25 7.61 -3.19
N PRO A 114 -12.52 7.98 -1.91
CA PRO A 114 -13.52 9.01 -1.61
C PRO A 114 -13.08 10.35 -2.20
N VAL A 115 -13.98 11.11 -2.80
CA VAL A 115 -13.65 12.46 -3.31
C VAL A 115 -14.13 13.48 -2.27
N ASN A 116 -13.19 14.00 -1.48
CA ASN A 116 -13.50 14.91 -0.38
C ASN A 116 -13.49 16.40 -0.78
N VAL A 117 -12.69 16.75 -1.79
CA VAL A 117 -12.54 18.13 -2.27
C VAL A 117 -12.85 18.25 -3.77
N PRO A 118 -13.26 19.44 -4.25
CA PRO A 118 -13.43 19.69 -5.67
C PRO A 118 -12.14 19.36 -6.44
N GLY A 119 -12.27 18.54 -7.48
CA GLY A 119 -11.13 18.11 -8.31
C GLY A 119 -10.33 16.92 -7.77
N ALA A 120 -10.70 16.37 -6.60
CA ALA A 120 -10.07 15.23 -5.91
C ALA A 120 -8.60 15.42 -5.49
N LEU A 121 -7.78 16.11 -6.28
CA LEU A 121 -6.35 16.32 -6.10
C LEU A 121 -5.60 14.99 -5.87
N LEU A 122 -5.65 14.14 -6.90
CA LEU A 122 -5.00 12.84 -6.88
C LEU A 122 -3.47 13.01 -6.78
N LEU A 123 -2.89 12.41 -5.75
CA LEU A 123 -1.45 12.22 -5.57
C LEU A 123 -1.12 10.77 -5.95
N ILE A 124 -0.01 10.58 -6.67
CA ILE A 124 0.59 9.28 -7.04
C ILE A 124 2.10 9.38 -6.78
N GLY A 125 2.68 8.40 -6.08
CA GLY A 125 4.11 8.38 -5.77
C GLY A 125 4.62 6.98 -5.44
N ASP A 126 5.89 6.93 -5.04
CA ASP A 126 6.55 5.81 -4.35
C ASP A 126 6.41 4.43 -4.99
N GLY A 127 7.39 4.15 -5.82
CA GLY A 127 7.41 2.94 -6.58
C GLY A 127 8.18 1.83 -5.90
N HIS A 128 7.54 0.68 -5.72
CA HIS A 128 8.18 -0.50 -5.17
C HIS A 128 8.35 -1.57 -6.24
N ALA A 129 9.53 -2.16 -6.31
CA ALA A 129 9.84 -3.28 -7.19
C ALA A 129 9.41 -4.62 -6.57
N ALA A 130 9.54 -4.75 -5.25
CA ALA A 130 9.04 -5.86 -4.45
C ALA A 130 9.01 -5.44 -2.98
N ARG A 131 8.08 -6.02 -2.22
CA ARG A 131 7.91 -5.79 -0.78
C ARG A 131 7.41 -7.06 -0.11
N GLY A 132 7.82 -7.28 1.14
CA GLY A 132 7.24 -8.31 1.99
C GLY A 132 6.15 -7.74 2.88
N ASP A 133 5.21 -8.57 3.29
CA ASP A 133 4.07 -8.14 4.11
C ASP A 133 4.53 -7.43 5.40
N GLY A 134 4.00 -6.23 5.60
CA GLY A 134 4.26 -5.40 6.78
C GLY A 134 5.57 -4.60 6.77
N GLU A 135 6.43 -4.73 5.74
CA GLU A 135 7.62 -3.89 5.56
C GLU A 135 8.41 -3.64 6.83
N ILE A 136 8.84 -4.75 7.43
CA ILE A 136 9.41 -4.77 8.77
C ILE A 136 10.63 -3.85 8.93
N ALA A 137 11.40 -3.63 7.85
CA ALA A 137 12.58 -2.79 7.82
C ALA A 137 12.27 -1.29 7.62
N GLY A 138 11.01 -0.95 7.36
CA GLY A 138 10.54 0.40 7.06
C GLY A 138 10.62 0.78 5.59
N THR A 139 11.47 0.13 4.78
CA THR A 139 11.54 0.36 3.33
C THR A 139 11.40 -0.92 2.54
N ALA A 140 10.86 -0.80 1.33
CA ALA A 140 10.79 -1.85 0.33
C ALA A 140 12.00 -1.75 -0.62
N ILE A 141 11.90 -2.39 -1.79
CA ILE A 141 12.84 -2.13 -2.89
C ILE A 141 12.34 -0.89 -3.64
N GLU A 142 12.83 0.27 -3.25
CA GLU A 142 12.47 1.58 -3.79
C GLU A 142 13.02 1.77 -5.20
N VAL A 143 12.14 2.14 -6.13
CA VAL A 143 12.48 2.36 -7.54
C VAL A 143 11.62 3.47 -8.18
N PRO A 144 12.16 4.24 -9.14
CA PRO A 144 11.33 5.00 -10.05
C PRO A 144 10.47 4.06 -10.90
N LEU A 145 9.15 4.30 -10.88
CA LEU A 145 8.18 3.59 -11.72
C LEU A 145 7.65 4.50 -12.81
N ARG A 146 7.46 3.91 -13.99
CA ARG A 146 6.67 4.47 -15.07
C ARG A 146 5.35 3.72 -15.14
N ALA A 147 4.24 4.44 -14.99
CA ALA A 147 2.93 3.81 -14.98
C ALA A 147 1.91 4.51 -15.85
N ARG A 148 0.91 3.73 -16.27
CA ARG A 148 -0.24 4.21 -17.02
C ARG A 148 -1.50 3.92 -16.21
N LEU A 149 -2.22 4.99 -15.89
CA LEU A 149 -3.42 4.96 -15.06
C LEU A 149 -4.61 5.49 -15.84
N GLN A 150 -5.78 4.94 -15.58
CA GLN A 150 -7.05 5.45 -16.05
C GLN A 150 -7.86 5.96 -14.86
N VAL A 151 -8.23 7.24 -14.87
CA VAL A 151 -8.99 7.86 -13.80
C VAL A 151 -10.42 8.13 -14.28
N ASN A 152 -11.39 7.52 -13.60
CA ASN A 152 -12.81 7.69 -13.86
C ASN A 152 -13.51 8.25 -12.61
N VAL A 153 -14.51 9.11 -12.81
CA VAL A 153 -15.32 9.68 -11.72
C VAL A 153 -16.68 9.00 -11.68
N MET A 154 -16.96 8.27 -10.61
CA MET A 154 -18.29 7.74 -10.31
C MET A 154 -19.08 8.76 -9.48
N LYS A 155 -20.31 9.06 -9.91
CA LYS A 155 -21.22 9.99 -9.24
C LYS A 155 -22.28 9.20 -8.47
N GLY A 156 -22.68 9.70 -7.30
CA GLY A 156 -23.72 9.08 -6.47
C GLY A 156 -23.22 8.01 -5.49
N GLU A 157 -21.94 7.63 -5.59
CA GLU A 157 -21.30 6.68 -4.68
C GLU A 157 -20.58 7.40 -3.54
N LYS A 158 -20.85 6.96 -2.31
CA LYS A 158 -20.16 7.44 -1.10
C LYS A 158 -19.43 6.26 -0.47
N ILE A 159 -18.11 6.35 -0.45
CA ILE A 159 -17.22 5.43 0.25
C ILE A 159 -16.52 6.21 1.35
N ASN A 160 -16.25 5.55 2.48
CA ASN A 160 -15.53 6.18 3.59
C ASN A 160 -14.04 5.87 3.53
N TRP A 161 -13.69 4.64 3.12
CA TRP A 161 -12.33 4.16 3.04
C TRP A 161 -11.95 3.73 1.62
N PRO A 162 -10.64 3.70 1.30
CA PRO A 162 -10.16 3.19 0.02
C PRO A 162 -10.52 1.70 -0.17
N ARG A 163 -10.86 1.34 -1.41
CA ARG A 163 -11.21 -0.04 -1.78
C ARG A 163 -10.41 -0.47 -3.00
N PHE A 164 -10.08 -1.75 -3.07
CA PHE A 164 -9.46 -2.36 -4.24
C PHE A 164 -10.42 -3.39 -4.84
N GLU A 165 -10.42 -3.45 -6.15
CA GLU A 165 -11.12 -4.46 -6.92
C GLU A 165 -10.15 -5.04 -7.95
N SER A 166 -9.97 -6.35 -7.85
CA SER A 166 -9.24 -7.18 -8.80
C SER A 166 -10.24 -8.11 -9.51
N ASP A 167 -9.79 -8.80 -10.56
CA ASP A 167 -10.64 -9.75 -11.29
C ASP A 167 -11.12 -10.92 -10.38
N ASP A 168 -10.37 -11.23 -9.31
CA ASP A 168 -10.62 -12.37 -8.43
C ASP A 168 -11.19 -11.98 -7.05
N ALA A 169 -10.93 -10.75 -6.58
CA ALA A 169 -11.23 -10.35 -5.20
C ALA A 169 -11.54 -8.86 -5.04
N ILE A 170 -12.44 -8.59 -4.09
CA ILE A 170 -12.73 -7.25 -3.56
C ILE A 170 -12.05 -7.07 -2.20
N MET A 171 -11.48 -5.90 -1.97
CA MET A 171 -10.68 -5.63 -0.76
C MET A 171 -10.92 -4.21 -0.27
N THR A 172 -10.80 -4.00 1.04
CA THR A 172 -11.01 -2.70 1.68
C THR A 172 -9.84 -2.38 2.59
N VAL A 173 -9.35 -1.14 2.55
CA VAL A 173 -8.22 -0.73 3.38
C VAL A 173 -8.70 0.02 4.61
N GLY A 174 -8.29 -0.47 5.78
CA GLY A 174 -8.37 0.26 7.04
C GLY A 174 -6.97 0.61 7.53
N ALA A 175 -6.72 1.90 7.73
CA ALA A 175 -5.44 2.39 8.21
C ALA A 175 -5.61 3.11 9.55
N TYR A 176 -5.24 2.44 10.63
CA TYR A 176 -5.31 3.01 11.98
C TYR A 176 -4.28 2.37 12.92
N ARG A 177 -4.11 2.96 14.11
CA ARG A 177 -3.26 2.43 15.19
C ARG A 177 -4.10 2.28 16.45
N PRO A 178 -4.12 1.11 17.12
CA PRO A 178 -3.36 -0.13 16.87
C PRO A 178 -3.82 -0.90 15.62
N LEU A 179 -3.05 -1.91 15.20
CA LEU A 179 -3.34 -2.74 14.01
C LEU A 179 -4.73 -3.39 14.08
N ASP A 180 -5.16 -3.78 15.27
CA ASP A 180 -6.49 -4.35 15.53
C ASP A 180 -7.63 -3.43 15.06
N ASP A 181 -7.49 -2.12 15.22
CA ASP A 181 -8.48 -1.16 14.78
C ASP A 181 -8.45 -0.95 13.26
N GLY A 182 -7.26 -1.03 12.64
CA GLY A 182 -7.14 -1.06 11.18
C GLY A 182 -7.87 -2.28 10.58
N LEU A 183 -7.70 -3.44 11.19
CA LEU A 183 -8.41 -4.67 10.83
C LEU A 183 -9.93 -4.52 10.96
N ARG A 184 -10.41 -3.98 12.09
CA ARG A 184 -11.85 -3.74 12.33
C ARG A 184 -12.45 -2.81 11.29
N ILE A 185 -11.74 -1.73 10.94
CA ILE A 185 -12.18 -0.80 9.90
C ILE A 185 -12.30 -1.51 8.56
N ALA A 186 -11.27 -2.27 8.16
CA ALA A 186 -11.28 -3.02 6.91
C ALA A 186 -12.47 -3.97 6.84
N PHE A 187 -12.67 -4.85 7.83
CA PHE A 187 -13.79 -5.80 7.80
C PHE A 187 -15.17 -5.12 7.87
N THR A 188 -15.31 -4.03 8.64
CA THR A 188 -16.59 -3.32 8.73
C THR A 188 -16.97 -2.69 7.38
N GLU A 189 -16.00 -2.12 6.67
CA GLU A 189 -16.23 -1.57 5.33
C GLU A 189 -16.48 -2.67 4.29
N LEU A 190 -15.81 -3.82 4.39
CA LEU A 190 -16.04 -4.96 3.49
C LEU A 190 -17.45 -5.54 3.67
N ILE A 191 -17.91 -5.69 4.92
CA ILE A 191 -19.29 -6.10 5.24
C ILE A 191 -20.29 -5.10 4.66
N GLY A 192 -20.08 -3.80 4.88
CA GLY A 192 -20.94 -2.76 4.34
C GLY A 192 -20.98 -2.76 2.80
N TRP A 193 -19.86 -3.08 2.16
CA TRP A 193 -19.79 -3.20 0.71
C TRP A 193 -20.58 -4.41 0.20
N MET A 194 -20.40 -5.59 0.81
CA MET A 194 -21.18 -6.79 0.44
C MET A 194 -22.68 -6.61 0.68
N HIS A 195 -23.05 -5.97 1.78
CA HIS A 195 -24.46 -5.69 2.07
C HIS A 195 -25.11 -4.82 0.99
N LYS A 196 -24.41 -3.76 0.57
CA LYS A 196 -24.93 -2.80 -0.41
C LYS A 196 -25.02 -3.39 -1.82
N ASP A 197 -23.97 -4.06 -2.28
CA ASP A 197 -23.83 -4.43 -3.69
C ASP A 197 -24.25 -5.88 -3.98
N TYR A 198 -24.18 -6.77 -2.99
CA TYR A 198 -24.47 -8.21 -3.13
C TYR A 198 -25.74 -8.66 -2.38
N ALA A 199 -26.46 -7.73 -1.74
CA ALA A 199 -27.72 -7.97 -1.01
C ALA A 199 -27.65 -9.06 0.09
N LEU A 200 -26.45 -9.36 0.60
CA LEU A 200 -26.23 -10.23 1.75
C LEU A 200 -26.62 -9.50 3.03
N SER A 201 -27.18 -10.19 4.03
CA SER A 201 -27.40 -9.56 5.34
C SER A 201 -26.05 -9.25 6.02
N GLU A 202 -26.02 -8.27 6.92
CA GLU A 202 -24.79 -7.90 7.64
C GLU A 202 -24.22 -9.08 8.44
N TYR A 203 -25.08 -9.86 9.11
CA TYR A 203 -24.66 -11.01 9.91
C TYR A 203 -24.20 -12.18 9.04
N ASP A 204 -24.86 -12.44 7.91
CA ASP A 204 -24.41 -13.48 6.97
C ASP A 204 -23.07 -13.12 6.34
N SER A 205 -22.88 -11.83 6.02
CA SER A 205 -21.62 -11.29 5.52
C SER A 205 -20.50 -11.46 6.53
N TYR A 206 -20.77 -11.20 7.81
CA TYR A 206 -19.81 -11.39 8.90
C TYR A 206 -19.43 -12.86 9.08
N GLU A 207 -20.41 -13.77 9.12
CA GLU A 207 -20.14 -15.20 9.26
C GLU A 207 -19.39 -15.77 8.05
N LEU A 208 -19.74 -15.33 6.83
CA LEU A 208 -19.04 -15.72 5.61
C LEU A 208 -17.57 -15.30 5.66
N LEU A 209 -17.30 -14.03 5.94
CA LEU A 209 -15.93 -13.51 6.02
C LEU A 209 -15.10 -14.21 7.10
N SER A 210 -15.72 -14.63 8.21
CA SER A 210 -15.03 -15.41 9.23
C SER A 210 -14.49 -16.76 8.73
N LYS A 211 -14.97 -17.27 7.58
CA LYS A 211 -14.57 -18.58 7.03
C LYS A 211 -13.74 -18.49 5.75
N VAL A 212 -13.85 -17.40 4.98
CA VAL A 212 -13.28 -17.29 3.63
C VAL A 212 -12.23 -16.20 3.45
N ALA A 213 -12.16 -15.23 4.38
CA ALA A 213 -11.23 -14.09 4.29
C ALA A 213 -9.81 -14.46 4.72
#